data_AF-G1UY61-F1
#
_entry.id   AF-G1UY61-F1
#
_cell.length_a   1.000
_cell.length_b   1.000
_cell.length_c   1.000
_cell.angle_alpha   90.00
_cell.angle_beta   90.00
_cell.angle_gamma   90.00
#
_symmetry.space_group_name_H-M   'P 1'
#
loop_
_entity.id
_entity.type
_entity.pdbx_description
1 polymer ?
#
loop_
_entity_poly.entity_id
_entity_poly.type
_entity_poly.pdbx_seq_one_letter_code
_entity_poly.pdbx_strand_id
1 'polypeptide(L)'
;MNDYLILTFVDGETVVIHDDLRFDTNLKPELSFAFDALYFEPPSGHCVKRVDGALQPLSEAELEECAAYCRGYAATADYPVYAWNGDNISVGRILKSEAEAKGYGFTVLDVPPYPVSRRKDGRWEEVVAIIRDDGSLVERPEAFCERCVLFLSREEWETFPKRPSSSHVYDLENHEWVDPRPFAKLLHEVQLEIRNCFELRRWKVWGKFIPQYEQITWSTQVDEATGFLNDSARATPYIDAFLAARTDEGKPTKEGLCRDILANHTAYLRGMAEVNAGQWAYLKRAEACASNGELDVLFKEVAELQRTFLGK
;
A
#
# COMPACT_ATOMS: atom_id res chain seq x y z
N MET A 1 -29.49 43.66 16.26
CA MET A 1 -29.29 42.88 15.02
C MET A 1 -30.64 42.29 14.67
N ASN A 2 -31.09 42.42 13.43
CA ASN A 2 -32.31 41.75 13.00
C ASN A 2 -31.93 40.30 12.71
N ASP A 3 -32.38 39.37 13.54
CA ASP A 3 -32.19 37.93 13.31
C ASP A 3 -32.74 37.57 11.92
N TYR A 4 -31.97 36.83 11.12
CA TYR A 4 -32.44 36.35 9.82
C TYR A 4 -33.10 34.98 10.00
N LEU A 5 -34.43 34.97 10.12
CA LEU A 5 -35.21 33.78 10.44
C LEU A 5 -36.09 33.40 9.25
N ILE A 6 -35.98 32.17 8.78
CA ILE A 6 -36.89 31.59 7.78
C ILE A 6 -37.33 30.20 8.25
N LEU A 7 -38.61 29.90 8.12
CA LEU A 7 -39.17 28.56 8.30
C LEU A 7 -40.16 28.29 7.18
N THR A 8 -39.89 27.30 6.35
CA THR A 8 -40.84 26.84 5.33
C THR A 8 -41.15 25.38 5.53
N PHE A 9 -42.36 24.97 5.16
CA PHE A 9 -42.75 23.57 5.00
C PHE A 9 -43.66 23.46 3.78
N VAL A 10 -43.19 22.83 2.72
CA VAL A 10 -43.91 22.72 1.45
C VAL A 10 -43.63 21.35 0.86
N ASP A 11 -44.68 20.63 0.44
CA ASP A 11 -44.57 19.35 -0.26
C ASP A 11 -43.68 18.30 0.45
N GLY A 12 -43.64 18.34 1.79
CA GLY A 12 -42.84 17.43 2.61
C GLY A 12 -41.39 17.85 2.82
N GLU A 13 -41.00 19.03 2.37
CA GLU A 13 -39.67 19.63 2.59
C GLU A 13 -39.78 20.81 3.56
N THR A 14 -38.86 20.86 4.52
CA THR A 14 -38.73 21.91 5.53
C THR A 14 -37.38 22.59 5.37
N VAL A 15 -37.38 23.93 5.33
CA VAL A 15 -36.16 24.73 5.43
C VAL A 15 -36.23 25.55 6.70
N VAL A 16 -35.19 25.47 7.52
CA VAL A 16 -35.00 26.30 8.70
C VAL A 16 -33.74 27.14 8.51
N ILE A 17 -33.86 28.46 8.59
CA ILE A 17 -32.73 29.39 8.59
C ILE A 17 -32.74 30.18 9.88
N HIS A 18 -31.57 30.26 10.50
CA HIS A 18 -31.28 31.12 11.64
C HIS A 18 -29.91 31.75 11.42
N ASP A 19 -29.92 33.05 11.10
CA ASP A 19 -28.75 33.82 10.67
C ASP A 19 -28.03 33.14 9.51
N ASP A 20 -26.77 32.75 9.68
CA ASP A 20 -25.94 32.13 8.64
C ASP A 20 -26.14 30.61 8.54
N LEU A 21 -26.97 30.00 9.42
CA LEU A 21 -27.22 28.58 9.45
C LEU A 21 -28.47 28.23 8.64
N ARG A 22 -28.32 27.31 7.68
CA ARG A 22 -29.42 26.71 6.92
C ARG A 22 -29.49 25.22 7.20
N PHE A 23 -30.69 24.75 7.53
CA PHE A 23 -31.02 23.34 7.72
C PHE A 23 -32.13 22.94 6.77
N ASP A 24 -31.89 21.90 5.99
CA ASP A 24 -32.89 21.29 5.11
C ASP A 24 -33.28 19.91 5.68
N THR A 25 -34.57 19.66 5.89
CA THR A 25 -35.11 18.41 6.46
C THR A 25 -36.44 18.06 5.81
N ASN A 26 -36.92 16.83 5.95
CA ASN A 26 -38.27 16.40 5.53
C ASN A 26 -39.25 16.28 6.70
N LEU A 27 -38.83 16.66 7.90
CA LEU A 27 -39.66 16.63 9.10
C LEU A 27 -40.56 17.87 9.13
N LYS A 28 -41.87 17.64 9.23
CA LYS A 28 -42.84 18.72 9.42
C LYS A 28 -42.57 19.44 10.75
N PRO A 29 -42.53 20.80 10.77
CA PRO A 29 -42.33 21.54 12.01
C PRO A 29 -43.42 21.24 13.04
N GLU A 30 -43.02 20.96 14.26
CA GLU A 30 -43.93 20.80 15.40
C GLU A 30 -44.29 22.18 15.96
N LEU A 31 -45.41 22.72 15.50
CA LEU A 31 -45.98 23.99 15.96
C LEU A 31 -47.38 23.74 16.54
N SER A 32 -47.84 24.63 17.40
CA SER A 32 -49.11 24.53 18.13
C SER A 32 -50.35 24.70 17.25
N PHE A 33 -50.17 25.19 16.02
CA PHE A 33 -51.24 25.44 15.05
C PHE A 33 -51.16 24.48 13.85
N ALA A 34 -52.33 24.20 13.25
CA ALA A 34 -52.43 23.35 12.07
C ALA A 34 -52.04 24.11 10.79
N PHE A 35 -51.34 23.41 9.89
CA PHE A 35 -51.01 23.85 8.54
C PHE A 35 -50.71 22.64 7.64
N ASP A 36 -51.06 22.75 6.36
CA ASP A 36 -50.66 21.83 5.28
C ASP A 36 -49.35 22.27 4.63
N ALA A 37 -49.16 23.60 4.53
CA ALA A 37 -47.92 24.24 4.08
C ALA A 37 -47.68 25.52 4.90
N LEU A 38 -46.42 25.89 5.09
CA LEU A 38 -46.00 27.04 5.88
C LEU A 38 -44.94 27.84 5.11
N TYR A 39 -45.11 29.16 5.11
CA TYR A 39 -44.13 30.12 4.64
C TYR A 39 -43.97 31.18 5.72
N PHE A 40 -42.89 31.12 6.48
CA PHE A 40 -42.46 32.16 7.40
C PHE A 40 -41.16 32.76 6.85
N GLU A 41 -41.31 33.82 6.06
CA GLU A 41 -40.20 34.57 5.46
C GLU A 41 -40.36 36.08 5.72
N PRO A 42 -40.12 36.56 6.96
CA PRO A 42 -40.17 37.98 7.30
C PRO A 42 -39.39 38.91 6.35
N PRO A 43 -38.19 38.54 5.84
CA PRO A 43 -37.44 39.39 4.91
C PRO A 43 -38.17 39.69 3.59
N SER A 44 -39.00 38.76 3.10
CA SER A 44 -39.80 38.93 1.89
C SER A 44 -41.24 39.41 2.18
N GLY A 45 -41.61 39.50 3.46
CA GLY A 45 -42.99 39.77 3.89
C GLY A 45 -43.95 38.60 3.66
N HIS A 46 -43.45 37.43 3.24
CA HIS A 46 -44.27 36.26 2.95
C HIS A 46 -44.43 35.40 4.21
N CYS A 47 -45.45 35.73 5.00
CA CYS A 47 -45.75 35.07 6.27
C CYS A 47 -47.18 34.51 6.26
N VAL A 48 -47.34 33.33 5.68
CA VAL A 48 -48.65 32.69 5.45
C VAL A 48 -48.58 31.19 5.74
N LYS A 49 -49.73 30.61 6.10
CA LYS A 49 -49.94 29.16 6.14
C LYS A 49 -51.05 28.76 5.18
N ARG A 50 -51.03 27.50 4.75
CA ARG A 50 -52.14 26.88 4.03
C ARG A 50 -52.86 25.94 4.98
N VAL A 51 -54.19 26.03 5.04
CA VAL A 51 -55.05 25.13 5.82
C VAL A 51 -56.25 24.78 4.93
N ASP A 52 -56.48 23.49 4.71
CA ASP A 52 -57.57 22.97 3.87
C ASP A 52 -57.58 23.61 2.47
N GLY A 53 -56.40 23.83 1.91
CA GLY A 53 -56.22 24.44 0.59
C GLY A 53 -56.36 25.97 0.54
N ALA A 54 -56.75 26.64 1.63
CA ALA A 54 -56.85 28.10 1.70
C ALA A 54 -55.58 28.72 2.27
N LEU A 55 -55.11 29.82 1.67
CA LEU A 55 -53.97 30.59 2.14
C LEU A 55 -54.43 31.61 3.20
N GLN A 56 -53.78 31.62 4.36
CA GLN A 56 -54.12 32.47 5.50
C GLN A 56 -52.87 33.19 6.01
N PRO A 57 -52.92 34.50 6.32
CA PRO A 57 -51.83 35.19 7.02
C PRO A 57 -51.55 34.56 8.38
N LEU A 58 -50.27 34.50 8.78
CA LEU A 58 -49.89 34.13 10.13
C LEU A 58 -50.29 35.24 11.12
N SER A 59 -50.90 34.86 12.24
CA SER A 59 -51.17 35.75 13.37
C SER A 59 -49.88 36.08 14.14
N GLU A 60 -49.90 37.11 14.99
CA GLU A 60 -48.74 37.51 15.79
C GLU A 60 -48.20 36.35 16.65
N ALA A 61 -49.07 35.57 17.28
CA ALA A 61 -48.65 34.41 18.08
C ALA A 61 -47.96 33.34 17.23
N GLU A 62 -48.44 33.10 16.00
CA GLU A 62 -47.84 32.12 15.09
C GLU A 62 -46.50 32.60 14.53
N LEU A 63 -46.35 33.90 14.28
CA LEU A 63 -45.08 34.52 13.90
C LEU A 63 -44.04 34.35 15.02
N GLU A 64 -44.42 34.61 16.27
CA GLU A 64 -43.55 34.44 17.43
C GLU A 64 -43.14 32.97 17.62
N GLU A 65 -44.07 32.04 17.44
CA GLU A 65 -43.80 30.61 17.53
C GLU A 65 -42.85 30.13 16.42
N CYS A 66 -43.05 30.57 15.17
CA CYS A 66 -42.13 30.26 14.07
C CYS A 66 -40.72 30.81 14.34
N ALA A 67 -40.62 32.04 14.84
CA ALA A 67 -39.35 32.65 15.20
C ALA A 67 -38.65 31.90 16.36
N ALA A 68 -39.40 31.48 17.37
CA ALA A 68 -38.90 30.67 18.47
C ALA A 68 -38.41 29.29 17.97
N TYR A 69 -39.14 28.67 17.06
CA TYR A 69 -38.75 27.42 16.41
C TYR A 69 -37.40 27.56 15.68
N CYS A 70 -37.24 28.58 14.82
CA CYS A 70 -35.95 28.83 14.13
C CYS A 70 -34.78 28.98 15.11
N ARG A 71 -34.96 29.79 16.16
CA ARG A 71 -33.92 30.03 17.17
C ARG A 71 -33.57 28.78 17.98
N GLY A 72 -34.56 27.93 18.26
CA GLY A 72 -34.39 26.70 19.02
C GLY A 72 -33.84 25.53 18.20
N TYR A 73 -34.04 25.53 16.87
CA TYR A 73 -33.82 24.35 16.03
C TYR A 73 -32.39 23.81 16.11
N ALA A 74 -31.38 24.68 16.05
CA ALA A 74 -29.98 24.25 16.16
C ALA A 74 -29.67 23.56 17.52
N ALA A 75 -30.37 23.95 18.59
CA ALA A 75 -30.17 23.37 19.90
C ALA A 75 -30.86 22.00 20.06
N THR A 76 -32.03 21.80 19.44
CA THR A 76 -32.89 20.64 19.71
C THR A 76 -32.92 19.60 18.60
N ALA A 77 -32.69 19.99 17.35
CA ALA A 77 -32.76 19.08 16.21
C ALA A 77 -31.47 18.23 16.10
N ASP A 78 -31.62 17.06 15.49
CA ASP A 78 -30.52 16.19 15.12
C ASP A 78 -30.25 16.28 13.63
N TYR A 79 -29.19 17.01 13.27
CA TYR A 79 -28.80 17.28 11.89
C TYR A 79 -27.33 16.91 11.67
N PRO A 80 -26.91 16.66 10.41
CA PRO A 80 -25.53 16.34 10.13
C PRO A 80 -24.57 17.51 10.41
N VAL A 81 -23.47 17.24 11.09
CA VAL A 81 -22.38 18.16 11.43
C VAL A 81 -21.04 17.62 10.95
N TYR A 82 -20.05 18.49 10.78
CA TYR A 82 -18.66 18.08 10.59
C TYR A 82 -18.00 17.91 11.96
N ALA A 83 -17.57 16.70 12.28
CA ALA A 83 -17.07 16.37 13.61
C ALA A 83 -15.57 16.01 13.60
N TRP A 84 -14.94 16.12 14.77
CA TRP A 84 -13.56 15.67 15.01
C TRP A 84 -13.43 14.95 16.35
N ASN A 85 -12.51 13.98 16.39
CA ASN A 85 -12.24 13.16 17.58
C ASN A 85 -11.38 13.90 18.63
N GLY A 86 -11.02 13.21 19.71
CA GLY A 86 -10.18 13.75 20.79
C GLY A 86 -8.78 14.19 20.35
N ASP A 87 -8.26 13.62 19.27
CA ASP A 87 -6.98 14.01 18.65
C ASP A 87 -7.14 15.13 17.62
N ASN A 88 -8.31 15.76 17.59
CA ASN A 88 -8.69 16.79 16.64
C ASN A 88 -8.72 16.35 15.17
N ILE A 89 -8.79 15.05 14.88
CA ILE A 89 -8.88 14.54 13.50
C ILE A 89 -10.33 14.53 13.05
N SER A 90 -10.60 15.09 11.87
CA SER A 90 -11.91 15.07 11.24
C SER A 90 -12.39 13.63 11.05
N VAL A 91 -13.58 13.33 11.54
CA VAL A 91 -14.27 12.04 11.33
C VAL A 91 -15.30 12.12 10.22
N GLY A 92 -15.32 13.24 9.48
CA GLY A 92 -16.29 13.51 8.43
C GLY A 92 -17.63 14.03 8.96
N ARG A 93 -18.69 13.76 8.19
CA ARG A 93 -20.04 14.26 8.45
C ARG A 93 -20.86 13.19 9.16
N ILE A 94 -21.28 13.48 10.39
CA ILE A 94 -22.09 12.58 11.25
C ILE A 94 -23.28 13.33 11.84
N LEU A 95 -24.22 12.64 12.47
CA LEU A 95 -25.31 13.30 13.19
C LEU A 95 -24.81 14.04 14.43
N LYS A 96 -25.45 15.15 14.79
CA LYS A 96 -25.13 15.93 15.99
C LYS A 96 -25.24 15.07 17.24
N SER A 97 -26.31 14.28 17.36
CA SER A 97 -26.50 13.36 18.49
C SER A 97 -25.38 12.33 18.61
N GLU A 98 -24.86 11.85 17.48
CA GLU A 98 -23.74 10.92 17.43
C GLU A 98 -22.43 11.59 17.89
N ALA A 99 -22.17 12.81 17.44
CA ALA A 99 -21.01 13.59 17.86
C ALA A 99 -21.04 13.83 19.39
N GLU A 100 -22.20 14.22 19.92
CA GLU A 100 -22.41 14.45 21.36
C GLU A 100 -22.23 13.15 22.16
N ALA A 101 -22.81 12.04 21.72
CA ALA A 101 -22.68 10.75 22.38
C ALA A 101 -21.21 10.24 22.43
N LYS A 102 -20.42 10.57 21.40
CA LYS A 102 -18.99 10.22 21.32
C LYS A 102 -18.07 11.25 22.00
N GLY A 103 -18.60 12.37 22.48
CA GLY A 103 -17.81 13.47 23.05
C GLY A 103 -16.92 14.18 22.02
N TYR A 104 -17.31 14.16 20.75
CA TYR A 104 -16.58 14.80 19.67
C TYR A 104 -16.86 16.29 19.62
N GLY A 105 -15.86 17.07 19.18
CA GLY A 105 -16.11 18.45 18.77
C GLY A 105 -16.79 18.47 17.40
N PHE A 106 -17.61 19.49 17.13
CA PHE A 106 -18.29 19.61 15.85
C PHE A 106 -18.57 21.07 15.43
N THR A 107 -18.85 21.24 14.14
CA THR A 107 -19.22 22.52 13.50
C THR A 107 -20.20 22.28 12.36
N VAL A 108 -20.99 23.29 12.01
CA VAL A 108 -21.95 23.24 10.90
C VAL A 108 -21.38 23.90 9.64
N LEU A 109 -20.68 25.03 9.80
CA LEU A 109 -20.27 25.90 8.68
C LEU A 109 -18.83 25.65 8.22
N ASP A 110 -17.96 25.18 9.11
CA ASP A 110 -16.53 25.07 8.84
C ASP A 110 -16.18 23.68 8.29
N VAL A 111 -16.36 23.51 6.97
CA VAL A 111 -16.15 22.26 6.25
C VAL A 111 -14.65 21.91 6.20
N PRO A 112 -14.23 20.69 6.60
CA PRO A 112 -12.86 20.23 6.44
C PRO A 112 -12.47 20.22 4.94
N PRO A 113 -11.46 21.00 4.52
CA PRO A 113 -11.15 21.17 3.10
C PRO A 113 -10.24 20.09 2.53
N TYR A 114 -9.70 19.19 3.36
CA TYR A 114 -8.74 18.15 2.96
C TYR A 114 -9.27 16.73 3.25
N PRO A 115 -8.85 15.71 2.49
CA PRO A 115 -9.26 14.32 2.71
C PRO A 115 -8.99 13.84 4.14
N VAL A 116 -7.83 14.20 4.69
CA VAL A 116 -7.54 14.08 6.13
C VAL A 116 -7.20 15.46 6.67
N SER A 117 -8.08 15.94 7.55
CA SER A 117 -7.97 17.26 8.16
C SER A 117 -7.83 17.14 9.68
N ARG A 118 -6.94 17.96 10.26
CA ARG A 118 -6.78 18.10 11.72
C ARG A 118 -7.20 19.49 12.15
N ARG A 119 -7.91 19.60 13.28
CA ARG A 119 -8.32 20.86 13.88
C ARG A 119 -7.20 21.41 14.76
N LYS A 120 -6.74 22.62 14.50
CA LYS A 120 -5.75 23.31 15.34
C LYS A 120 -6.10 24.80 15.41
N ASP A 121 -6.15 25.35 16.62
CA ASP A 121 -6.44 26.77 16.88
C ASP A 121 -7.70 27.30 16.15
N GLY A 122 -8.75 26.46 16.09
CA GLY A 122 -9.99 26.82 15.42
C GLY A 122 -9.90 26.89 13.90
N ARG A 123 -8.92 26.22 13.28
CA ARG A 123 -8.78 26.08 11.82
C ARG A 123 -8.51 24.63 11.42
N TRP A 124 -8.85 24.29 10.19
CA TRP A 124 -8.49 23.00 9.59
C TRP A 124 -7.10 23.08 8.95
N GLU A 125 -6.25 22.12 9.29
CA GLU A 125 -4.94 21.90 8.69
C GLU A 125 -4.92 20.60 7.89
N GLU A 126 -4.16 20.59 6.79
CA GLU A 126 -3.91 19.40 5.98
C GLU A 126 -2.98 18.44 6.74
N VAL A 127 -3.39 17.17 6.84
CA VAL A 127 -2.48 16.09 7.23
C VAL A 127 -1.79 15.56 5.98
N VAL A 128 -0.48 15.75 5.87
CA VAL A 128 0.29 15.36 4.67
C VAL A 128 0.94 13.98 4.81
N ALA A 129 1.07 13.47 6.02
CA ALA A 129 1.63 12.17 6.30
C ALA A 129 0.98 11.54 7.54
N ILE A 130 0.83 10.22 7.50
CA ILE A 130 0.33 9.42 8.63
C ILE A 130 1.33 8.30 8.93
N ILE A 131 1.59 8.08 10.22
CA ILE A 131 2.21 6.84 10.72
C ILE A 131 1.11 5.97 11.33
N ARG A 132 1.09 4.69 10.92
CA ARG A 132 0.17 3.69 11.48
C ARG A 132 0.76 3.00 12.71
N ASP A 133 -0.07 2.27 13.43
CA ASP A 133 0.28 1.48 14.62
C ASP A 133 1.43 0.48 14.40
N ASP A 134 1.63 -0.01 13.18
CA ASP A 134 2.73 -0.87 12.76
C ASP A 134 3.97 -0.11 12.26
N GLY A 135 3.98 1.22 12.41
CA GLY A 135 5.05 2.10 11.95
C GLY A 135 5.03 2.39 10.46
N SER A 136 4.07 1.86 9.69
CA SER A 136 4.01 2.12 8.25
C SER A 136 3.63 3.57 7.94
N LEU A 137 4.28 4.13 6.91
CA LEU A 137 4.08 5.49 6.44
C LEU A 137 3.06 5.55 5.31
N VAL A 138 2.11 6.47 5.40
CA VAL A 138 1.22 6.87 4.31
C VAL A 138 1.45 8.35 4.02
N GLU A 139 2.05 8.66 2.87
CA GLU A 139 2.16 10.03 2.38
C GLU A 139 0.89 10.41 1.61
N ARG A 140 0.44 11.66 1.76
CA ARG A 140 -0.78 12.21 1.14
C ARG A 140 -2.01 11.32 1.36
N PRO A 141 -2.42 11.13 2.62
CA PRO A 141 -3.51 10.22 2.93
C PRO A 141 -4.85 10.69 2.32
N GLU A 142 -5.58 9.76 1.73
CA GLU A 142 -6.93 10.01 1.19
C GLU A 142 -8.03 9.81 2.24
N ALA A 143 -7.73 9.10 3.34
CA ALA A 143 -8.63 8.87 4.45
C ALA A 143 -7.84 8.55 5.72
N PHE A 144 -8.45 8.79 6.89
CA PHE A 144 -7.96 8.28 8.16
C PHE A 144 -8.48 6.84 8.38
N CYS A 145 -7.85 6.12 9.32
CA CYS A 145 -8.14 4.73 9.64
C CYS A 145 -7.97 4.47 11.12
N GLU A 146 -8.56 3.40 11.66
CA GLU A 146 -8.43 3.05 13.09
C GLU A 146 -6.99 2.73 13.52
N ARG A 147 -6.16 2.32 12.56
CA ARG A 147 -4.73 2.01 12.76
C ARG A 147 -3.84 3.25 12.65
N CYS A 148 -4.39 4.41 12.31
CA CYS A 148 -3.64 5.62 12.05
C CYS A 148 -3.39 6.33 13.40
N VAL A 149 -2.14 6.52 13.80
CA VAL A 149 -1.78 6.95 15.17
C VAL A 149 -1.00 8.26 15.24
N LEU A 150 -0.21 8.60 14.22
CA LEU A 150 0.39 9.93 14.09
C LEU A 150 -0.13 10.61 12.83
N PHE A 151 -0.53 11.87 12.97
CA PHE A 151 -1.06 12.70 11.89
C PHE A 151 -0.21 13.95 11.81
N LEU A 152 0.61 14.05 10.75
CA LEU A 152 1.61 15.09 10.59
C LEU A 152 1.11 16.17 9.65
N SER A 153 1.09 17.41 10.14
CA SER A 153 0.94 18.60 9.29
C SER A 153 2.15 18.77 8.38
N ARG A 154 2.07 19.72 7.44
CA ARG A 154 3.21 20.04 6.56
C ARG A 154 4.47 20.44 7.34
N GLU A 155 4.33 21.29 8.35
CA GLU A 155 5.44 21.77 9.18
C GLU A 155 6.05 20.64 10.03
N GLU A 156 5.18 19.81 10.63
CA GLU A 156 5.62 18.63 11.40
C GLU A 156 6.33 17.62 10.50
N TRP A 157 5.83 17.39 9.29
CA TRP A 157 6.45 16.48 8.33
C TRP A 157 7.81 16.96 7.83
N GLU A 158 7.96 18.26 7.58
CA GLU A 158 9.24 18.85 7.15
C GLU A 158 10.34 18.75 8.21
N THR A 159 9.95 18.71 9.48
CA THR A 159 10.87 18.55 10.63
C THR A 159 10.98 17.10 11.11
N PHE A 160 10.14 16.20 10.62
CA PHE A 160 10.13 14.79 10.99
C PHE A 160 11.42 14.07 10.54
N PRO A 161 11.90 13.05 11.28
CA PRO A 161 13.04 12.25 10.84
C PRO A 161 12.85 11.72 9.42
N LYS A 162 13.85 11.89 8.55
CA LYS A 162 13.76 11.42 7.16
C LYS A 162 13.85 9.90 7.12
N ARG A 163 12.90 9.28 6.43
CA ARG A 163 12.88 7.83 6.18
C ARG A 163 14.08 7.43 5.31
N PRO A 164 14.97 6.53 5.77
CA PRO A 164 16.15 6.14 4.98
C PRO A 164 15.80 5.39 3.68
N SER A 165 14.81 4.49 3.73
CA SER A 165 14.32 3.75 2.57
C SER A 165 12.88 3.28 2.76
N SER A 166 12.23 2.85 1.67
CA SER A 166 10.90 2.24 1.69
C SER A 166 10.80 0.94 2.50
N SER A 167 11.92 0.37 2.94
CA SER A 167 11.95 -0.82 3.81
C SER A 167 11.82 -0.46 5.29
N HIS A 168 12.08 0.79 5.67
CA HIS A 168 12.04 1.19 7.07
C HIS A 168 10.61 1.48 7.52
N VAL A 169 10.27 1.08 8.75
CA VAL A 169 9.05 1.47 9.46
C VAL A 169 9.43 2.39 10.62
N TYR A 170 8.51 3.24 11.06
CA TYR A 170 8.74 4.16 12.15
C TYR A 170 8.46 3.48 13.48
N ASP A 171 9.46 3.40 14.34
CA ASP A 171 9.32 2.96 15.72
C ASP A 171 8.68 4.10 16.54
N LEU A 172 7.44 3.90 16.97
CA LEU A 172 6.66 4.88 17.71
C LEU A 172 7.19 5.08 19.15
N GLU A 173 7.87 4.09 19.72
CA GLU A 173 8.39 4.14 21.11
C GLU A 173 9.74 4.86 21.14
N ASN A 174 10.64 4.54 20.21
CA ASN A 174 11.98 5.11 20.17
C ASN A 174 12.09 6.34 19.24
N HIS A 175 11.01 6.67 18.53
CA HIS A 175 10.92 7.81 17.62
C HIS A 175 11.94 7.80 16.46
N GLU A 176 12.28 6.61 15.95
CA GLU A 176 13.27 6.42 14.90
C GLU A 176 12.81 5.50 13.76
N TRP A 177 13.48 5.56 12.61
CA TRP A 177 13.22 4.65 11.50
C TRP A 177 14.05 3.38 11.65
N VAL A 178 13.37 2.23 11.70
CA VAL A 178 14.00 0.92 11.84
C VAL A 178 13.72 0.06 10.60
N ASP A 179 14.70 -0.74 10.19
CA ASP A 179 14.49 -1.76 9.18
C ASP A 179 14.00 -3.04 9.89
N PRO A 180 12.74 -3.43 9.71
CA PRO A 180 12.17 -4.57 10.43
C PRO A 180 12.61 -5.92 9.85
N ARG A 181 13.34 -5.94 8.72
CA ARG A 181 13.74 -7.18 8.05
C ARG A 181 14.81 -7.90 8.86
N PRO A 182 14.61 -9.19 9.23
CA PRO A 182 15.65 -9.96 9.90
C PRO A 182 16.85 -10.16 8.97
N PHE A 183 18.03 -9.71 9.41
CA PHE A 183 19.27 -9.78 8.62
C PHE A 183 19.55 -11.18 8.06
N ALA A 184 19.41 -12.23 8.88
CA ALA A 184 19.66 -13.61 8.46
C ALA A 184 18.73 -14.07 7.32
N LYS A 185 17.48 -13.60 7.32
CA LYS A 185 16.52 -13.92 6.25
C LYS A 185 16.88 -13.18 4.98
N LEU A 186 17.18 -11.88 5.07
CA LEU A 186 17.60 -11.07 3.91
C LEU A 186 18.90 -11.60 3.30
N LEU A 187 19.89 -11.97 4.13
CA LEU A 187 21.13 -12.60 3.68
C LEU A 187 20.85 -13.87 2.87
N HIS A 188 19.96 -14.73 3.36
CA HIS A 188 19.59 -15.95 2.66
C HIS A 188 18.95 -15.67 1.29
N GLU A 189 18.04 -14.69 1.21
CA GLU A 189 17.39 -14.25 -0.03
C GLU A 189 18.43 -13.72 -1.04
N VAL A 190 19.35 -12.86 -0.60
CA VAL A 190 20.44 -12.33 -1.46
C VAL A 190 21.35 -13.46 -1.96
N GLN A 191 21.70 -14.43 -1.10
CA GLN A 191 22.49 -15.60 -1.51
C GLN A 191 21.78 -16.46 -2.56
N LEU A 192 20.45 -16.62 -2.46
CA LEU A 192 19.65 -17.32 -3.47
C LEU A 192 19.67 -16.55 -4.81
N GLU A 193 19.49 -15.24 -4.79
CA GLU A 193 19.56 -14.44 -6.03
C GLU A 193 20.94 -14.50 -6.69
N ILE A 194 22.02 -14.49 -5.90
CA ILE A 194 23.37 -14.74 -6.41
C ILE A 194 23.43 -16.10 -7.13
N ARG A 195 22.89 -17.16 -6.53
CA ARG A 195 22.88 -18.50 -7.15
C ARG A 195 22.10 -18.52 -8.47
N ASN A 196 20.92 -17.90 -8.48
CA ASN A 196 20.07 -17.81 -9.68
C ASN A 196 20.77 -17.03 -10.80
N CYS A 197 21.41 -15.91 -10.48
CA CYS A 197 22.18 -15.10 -11.42
C CYS A 197 23.35 -15.90 -12.03
N PHE A 198 24.08 -16.65 -11.22
CA PHE A 198 25.20 -17.45 -11.71
C PHE A 198 24.77 -18.73 -12.43
N GLU A 199 23.59 -19.30 -12.15
CA GLU A 199 23.02 -20.38 -12.98
C GLU A 199 22.77 -19.91 -14.41
N LEU A 200 22.21 -18.72 -14.57
CA LEU A 200 22.06 -18.11 -15.90
C LEU A 200 23.42 -17.97 -16.60
N ARG A 201 24.48 -17.57 -15.87
CA ARG A 201 25.84 -17.48 -16.42
C ARG A 201 26.37 -18.84 -16.86
N ARG A 202 26.12 -19.92 -16.11
CA ARG A 202 26.53 -21.28 -16.50
C ARG A 202 25.96 -21.66 -17.86
N TRP A 203 24.68 -21.38 -18.10
CA TRP A 203 24.04 -21.67 -19.38
C TRP A 203 24.65 -20.88 -20.54
N LYS A 204 25.01 -19.60 -20.29
CA LYS A 204 25.66 -18.76 -21.30
C LYS A 204 27.08 -19.21 -21.62
N VAL A 205 27.88 -19.54 -20.61
CA VAL A 205 29.27 -20.01 -20.80
C VAL A 205 29.29 -21.36 -21.50
N TRP A 206 28.37 -22.26 -21.16
CA TRP A 206 28.29 -23.56 -21.81
C TRP A 206 27.60 -23.53 -23.18
N GLY A 207 26.80 -22.49 -23.45
CA GLY A 207 26.04 -22.34 -24.69
C GLY A 207 24.83 -23.27 -24.80
N LYS A 208 24.51 -24.04 -23.75
CA LYS A 208 23.37 -24.96 -23.69
C LYS A 208 22.79 -24.97 -22.29
N PHE A 209 21.46 -25.10 -22.21
CA PHE A 209 20.80 -25.53 -20.98
C PHE A 209 20.91 -27.06 -20.89
N ILE A 210 21.61 -27.57 -19.87
CA ILE A 210 21.69 -29.01 -19.62
C ILE A 210 21.01 -29.29 -18.28
N PRO A 211 19.84 -29.95 -18.29
CA PRO A 211 19.14 -30.34 -17.07
C PRO A 211 20.03 -31.20 -16.16
N GLN A 212 19.84 -31.07 -14.85
CA GLN A 212 20.66 -31.79 -13.87
C GLN A 212 20.63 -33.30 -14.07
N TYR A 213 19.49 -33.88 -14.47
CA TYR A 213 19.37 -35.33 -14.68
C TYR A 213 20.29 -35.86 -15.79
N GLU A 214 20.61 -35.04 -16.80
CA GLU A 214 21.56 -35.42 -17.86
C GLU A 214 23.00 -35.45 -17.33
N GLN A 215 23.30 -34.58 -16.36
CA GLN A 215 24.62 -34.46 -15.74
C GLN A 215 24.92 -35.60 -14.75
N ILE A 216 23.89 -36.29 -14.22
CA ILE A 216 24.06 -37.37 -13.24
C ILE A 216 24.97 -38.49 -13.76
N THR A 217 24.97 -38.73 -15.06
CA THR A 217 25.76 -39.81 -15.66
C THR A 217 27.18 -39.40 -16.06
N TRP A 218 27.54 -38.11 -15.95
CA TRP A 218 28.81 -37.60 -16.47
C TRP A 218 30.03 -38.13 -15.72
N SER A 219 29.95 -38.29 -14.40
CA SER A 219 31.05 -38.88 -13.63
C SER A 219 31.32 -40.32 -14.06
N THR A 220 30.28 -41.12 -14.28
CA THR A 220 30.38 -42.48 -14.81
C THR A 220 30.99 -42.50 -16.21
N GLN A 221 30.53 -41.62 -17.11
CA GLN A 221 31.08 -41.50 -18.45
C GLN A 221 32.58 -41.17 -18.43
N VAL A 222 33.01 -40.25 -17.56
CA VAL A 222 34.42 -39.83 -17.43
C VAL A 222 35.27 -40.94 -16.81
N ASP A 223 34.77 -41.67 -15.81
CA ASP A 223 35.49 -42.81 -15.22
C ASP A 223 35.68 -43.93 -16.25
N GLU A 224 34.61 -44.31 -16.97
CA GLU A 224 34.68 -45.33 -18.00
C GLU A 224 35.61 -44.93 -19.16
N ALA A 225 35.51 -43.68 -19.63
CA ALA A 225 36.35 -43.18 -20.71
C ALA A 225 37.84 -43.13 -20.31
N THR A 226 38.14 -42.62 -19.11
CA THR A 226 39.50 -42.63 -18.56
C THR A 226 40.02 -44.06 -18.39
N GLY A 227 39.18 -44.94 -17.85
CA GLY A 227 39.50 -46.33 -17.61
C GLY A 227 39.85 -47.09 -18.89
N PHE A 228 39.02 -46.96 -19.93
CA PHE A 228 39.21 -47.62 -21.21
C PHE A 228 40.44 -47.11 -21.97
N LEU A 229 40.73 -45.80 -21.93
CA LEU A 229 41.90 -45.24 -22.61
C LEU A 229 43.23 -45.63 -21.94
N ASN A 230 43.20 -45.99 -20.65
CA ASN A 230 44.36 -46.51 -19.93
C ASN A 230 44.52 -48.04 -20.04
N ASP A 231 43.39 -48.76 -20.13
CA ASP A 231 43.35 -50.21 -20.34
C ASP A 231 42.13 -50.58 -21.19
N SER A 232 42.36 -51.01 -22.43
CA SER A 232 41.30 -51.36 -23.37
C SER A 232 40.48 -52.59 -22.93
N ALA A 233 40.94 -53.36 -21.94
CA ALA A 233 40.20 -54.47 -21.36
C ALA A 233 39.21 -54.05 -20.26
N ARG A 234 39.26 -52.78 -19.80
CA ARG A 234 38.35 -52.28 -18.76
C ARG A 234 36.90 -52.28 -19.24
N ALA A 235 36.01 -52.79 -18.38
CA ALA A 235 34.57 -52.78 -18.62
C ALA A 235 34.03 -51.35 -18.63
N THR A 236 33.19 -51.03 -19.62
CA THR A 236 32.54 -49.72 -19.76
C THR A 236 31.05 -49.89 -20.07
N PRO A 237 30.26 -50.39 -19.10
CA PRO A 237 28.87 -50.74 -19.33
C PRO A 237 28.01 -49.56 -19.83
N TYR A 238 28.26 -48.33 -19.39
CA TYR A 238 27.55 -47.16 -19.93
C TYR A 238 27.93 -46.88 -21.38
N ILE A 239 29.23 -46.77 -21.68
CA ILE A 239 29.72 -46.44 -23.02
C ILE A 239 29.30 -47.51 -24.03
N ASP A 240 29.37 -48.79 -23.64
CA ASP A 240 28.97 -49.92 -24.48
C ASP A 240 27.46 -49.90 -24.76
N ALA A 241 26.63 -49.67 -23.73
CA ALA A 241 25.18 -49.54 -23.90
C ALA A 241 24.79 -48.33 -24.74
N PHE A 242 25.45 -47.18 -24.53
CA PHE A 242 25.23 -45.96 -25.31
C PHE A 242 25.57 -46.18 -26.79
N LEU A 243 26.71 -46.79 -27.09
CA LEU A 243 27.09 -47.13 -28.46
C LEU A 243 26.15 -48.16 -29.07
N ALA A 244 25.74 -49.19 -28.33
CA ALA A 244 24.78 -50.19 -28.81
C ALA A 244 23.43 -49.56 -29.19
N ALA A 245 22.98 -48.54 -28.46
CA ALA A 245 21.74 -47.81 -28.74
C ALA A 245 21.85 -46.80 -29.89
N ARG A 246 23.05 -46.38 -30.31
CA ARG A 246 23.27 -45.45 -31.43
C ARG A 246 23.07 -46.16 -32.78
N THR A 247 22.11 -45.68 -33.57
CA THR A 247 21.74 -46.22 -34.90
C THR A 247 22.06 -45.29 -36.07
N ASP A 248 22.63 -44.11 -35.81
CA ASP A 248 22.90 -43.11 -36.83
C ASP A 248 24.24 -43.34 -37.55
N GLU A 249 24.34 -42.84 -38.79
CA GLU A 249 25.51 -43.01 -39.66
C GLU A 249 26.79 -42.36 -39.10
N GLY A 250 26.66 -41.39 -38.19
CA GLY A 250 27.77 -40.70 -37.52
C GLY A 250 28.28 -41.37 -36.24
N LYS A 251 27.97 -42.65 -36.02
CA LYS A 251 28.37 -43.39 -34.81
C LYS A 251 29.91 -43.40 -34.62
N PRO A 252 30.46 -42.82 -33.53
CA PRO A 252 31.89 -42.82 -33.29
C PRO A 252 32.39 -44.23 -32.91
N THR A 253 33.70 -44.45 -33.06
CA THR A 253 34.34 -45.61 -32.42
C THR A 253 34.32 -45.44 -30.90
N LYS A 254 34.47 -46.54 -30.15
CA LYS A 254 34.55 -46.49 -28.68
C LYS A 254 35.68 -45.58 -28.19
N GLU A 255 36.85 -45.69 -28.80
CA GLU A 255 38.00 -44.83 -28.52
C GLU A 255 37.73 -43.35 -28.87
N GLY A 256 37.08 -43.09 -30.01
CA GLY A 256 36.66 -41.74 -30.41
C GLY A 256 35.69 -41.12 -29.41
N LEU A 257 34.65 -41.85 -29.02
CA LEU A 257 33.69 -41.41 -28.01
C LEU A 257 34.35 -41.15 -26.65
N CYS A 258 35.28 -42.01 -26.21
CA CYS A 258 36.01 -41.79 -24.95
C CYS A 258 36.83 -40.50 -25.00
N ARG A 259 37.55 -40.24 -26.10
CA ARG A 259 38.31 -38.99 -26.28
C ARG A 259 37.39 -37.77 -26.28
N ASP A 260 36.24 -37.85 -26.96
CA ASP A 260 35.26 -36.76 -27.01
C ASP A 260 34.65 -36.46 -25.64
N ILE A 261 34.31 -37.49 -24.86
CA ILE A 261 33.82 -37.35 -23.47
C ILE A 261 34.84 -36.58 -22.63
N LEU A 262 36.11 -36.99 -22.64
CA LEU A 262 37.15 -36.35 -21.83
C LEU A 262 37.47 -34.92 -22.30
N ALA A 263 37.49 -34.68 -23.62
CA ALA A 263 37.69 -33.35 -24.19
C ALA A 263 36.56 -32.39 -23.78
N ASN A 264 35.30 -32.81 -23.95
CA ASN A 264 34.13 -32.04 -23.56
C ASN A 264 34.09 -31.78 -22.04
N HIS A 265 34.38 -32.79 -21.21
CA HIS A 265 34.41 -32.64 -19.76
C HIS A 265 35.50 -31.65 -19.31
N THR A 266 36.69 -31.71 -19.91
CA THR A 266 37.79 -30.77 -19.62
C THR A 266 37.41 -29.33 -19.97
N ALA A 267 36.79 -29.12 -21.14
CA ALA A 267 36.30 -27.81 -21.54
C ALA A 267 35.21 -27.27 -20.59
N TYR A 268 34.25 -28.13 -20.22
CA TYR A 268 33.20 -27.81 -19.26
C TYR A 268 33.77 -27.39 -17.90
N LEU A 269 34.69 -28.18 -17.33
CA LEU A 269 35.29 -27.89 -16.02
C LEU A 269 35.99 -26.53 -15.99
N ARG A 270 36.73 -26.17 -17.06
CA ARG A 270 37.39 -24.86 -17.13
C ARG A 270 36.39 -23.71 -17.13
N GLY A 271 35.34 -23.81 -17.94
CA GLY A 271 34.27 -22.80 -17.98
C GLY A 271 33.52 -22.69 -16.65
N MET A 272 33.19 -23.82 -16.03
CA MET A 272 32.47 -23.82 -14.74
C MET A 272 33.32 -23.33 -13.57
N ALA A 273 34.63 -23.60 -13.57
CA ALA A 273 35.53 -23.13 -12.52
C ALA A 273 35.53 -21.59 -12.42
N GLU A 274 35.57 -20.88 -13.55
CA GLU A 274 35.50 -19.43 -13.60
C GLU A 274 34.17 -18.90 -13.04
N VAL A 275 33.05 -19.49 -13.48
CA VAL A 275 31.71 -19.10 -13.02
C VAL A 275 31.54 -19.38 -11.52
N ASN A 276 32.02 -20.52 -11.04
CA ASN A 276 31.95 -20.90 -9.63
C ASN A 276 32.83 -20.00 -8.75
N ALA A 277 34.02 -19.61 -9.23
CA ALA A 277 34.88 -18.66 -8.53
C ALA A 277 34.21 -17.28 -8.40
N GLY A 278 33.57 -16.80 -9.48
CA GLY A 278 32.78 -15.57 -9.45
C GLY A 278 31.62 -15.65 -8.45
N GLN A 279 30.84 -16.74 -8.49
CA GLN A 279 29.73 -16.94 -7.57
C GLN A 279 30.21 -16.97 -6.11
N TRP A 280 31.31 -17.68 -5.85
CA TRP A 280 31.93 -17.77 -4.53
C TRP A 280 32.32 -16.39 -4.00
N ALA A 281 32.94 -15.55 -4.82
CA ALA A 281 33.31 -14.20 -4.43
C ALA A 281 32.09 -13.36 -4.01
N TYR A 282 30.99 -13.41 -4.76
CA TYR A 282 29.74 -12.71 -4.39
C TYR A 282 29.10 -13.26 -3.11
N LEU A 283 29.09 -14.58 -2.91
CA LEU A 283 28.59 -15.17 -1.68
C LEU A 283 29.43 -14.76 -0.47
N LYS A 284 30.75 -14.71 -0.60
CA LYS A 284 31.65 -14.23 0.45
C LYS A 284 31.48 -12.75 0.74
N ARG A 285 31.17 -11.93 -0.27
CA ARG A 285 30.77 -10.53 -0.05
C ARG A 285 29.47 -10.43 0.74
N ALA A 286 28.45 -11.22 0.39
CA ALA A 286 27.17 -11.24 1.12
C ALA A 286 27.36 -11.67 2.59
N GLU A 287 28.14 -12.72 2.83
CA GLU A 287 28.47 -13.20 4.18
C GLU A 287 29.27 -12.18 5.02
N ALA A 288 30.00 -11.28 4.36
CA ALA A 288 30.77 -10.22 5.02
C ALA A 288 29.96 -8.95 5.29
N CYS A 289 28.74 -8.83 4.79
CA CYS A 289 27.88 -7.69 5.08
C CYS A 289 27.53 -7.63 6.57
N ALA A 290 27.50 -6.42 7.14
CA ALA A 290 27.16 -6.16 8.53
C ALA A 290 25.77 -5.53 8.71
N SER A 291 25.10 -5.15 7.61
CA SER A 291 23.79 -4.49 7.67
C SER A 291 22.89 -4.84 6.49
N ASN A 292 21.58 -4.64 6.66
CA ASN A 292 20.61 -4.80 5.57
C ASN A 292 20.87 -3.84 4.41
N GLY A 293 21.35 -2.63 4.68
CA GLY A 293 21.68 -1.66 3.63
C GLY A 293 22.80 -2.12 2.71
N GLU A 294 23.83 -2.79 3.25
CA GLU A 294 24.90 -3.40 2.45
C GLU A 294 24.37 -4.56 1.59
N LEU A 295 23.47 -5.37 2.14
CA LEU A 295 22.80 -6.43 1.40
C LEU A 295 21.92 -5.88 0.26
N ASP A 296 21.21 -4.78 0.48
CA ASP A 296 20.40 -4.11 -0.55
C ASP A 296 21.26 -3.58 -1.70
N VAL A 297 22.45 -3.04 -1.40
CA VAL A 297 23.42 -2.61 -2.42
C VAL A 297 23.88 -3.83 -3.24
N LEU A 298 24.27 -4.91 -2.57
CA LEU A 298 24.72 -6.12 -3.25
C LEU A 298 23.60 -6.75 -4.10
N PHE A 299 22.36 -6.74 -3.61
CA PHE A 299 21.19 -7.23 -4.36
C PHE A 299 21.00 -6.47 -5.68
N LYS A 300 21.13 -5.12 -5.64
CA LYS A 300 21.06 -4.28 -6.85
C LYS A 300 22.19 -4.59 -7.83
N GLU A 301 23.41 -4.74 -7.33
CA GLU A 301 24.56 -5.14 -8.17
C GLU A 301 24.32 -6.50 -8.85
N VAL A 302 23.77 -7.47 -8.14
CA VAL A 302 23.45 -8.81 -8.69
C VAL A 302 22.37 -8.71 -9.78
N ALA A 303 21.36 -7.86 -9.59
CA ALA A 303 20.33 -7.61 -10.60
C ALA A 303 20.90 -6.95 -11.87
N GLU A 304 21.86 -6.03 -11.73
CA GLU A 304 22.58 -5.43 -12.87
C GLU A 304 23.46 -6.47 -13.58
N LEU A 305 24.20 -7.28 -12.82
CA LEU A 305 25.01 -8.37 -13.34
C LEU A 305 24.17 -9.37 -14.14
N GLN A 306 22.97 -9.69 -13.64
CA GLN A 306 22.03 -10.57 -14.34
C GLN A 306 21.60 -9.98 -15.68
N ARG A 307 21.35 -8.66 -15.76
CA ARG A 307 21.05 -7.98 -17.04
C ARG A 307 22.22 -8.10 -18.02
N THR A 308 23.45 -7.89 -17.54
CA THR A 308 24.66 -8.10 -18.35
C THR A 308 24.75 -9.53 -18.89
N PHE A 309 24.47 -10.55 -18.07
CA PHE A 309 24.44 -11.94 -18.52
C PHE A 309 23.34 -12.23 -19.54
N LEU A 310 22.22 -11.51 -19.49
CA LEU A 310 21.16 -11.56 -20.49
C LEU A 310 21.50 -10.80 -21.78
N GLY A 311 22.56 -9.99 -21.80
CA GLY A 311 22.91 -9.11 -22.92
C GLY A 311 21.97 -7.90 -23.02
N LYS A 312 21.47 -7.41 -21.88
CA LYS A 312 20.63 -6.21 -21.75
C LYS A 312 21.39 -5.10 -21.05
#